data_AF-A0A7W9XBB9-F1
#
_entry.id   AF-A0A7W9XBB9-F1
#
_cell.length_a   1.000
_cell.length_b   1.000
_cell.length_c   1.000
_cell.angle_alpha   90.00
_cell.angle_beta   90.00
_cell.angle_gamma   90.00
#
_symmetry.space_group_name_H-M   'P 1'
#
loop_
_entity.id
_entity.type
_entity.pdbx_description
1 polymer ?
#
loop_
_entity_poly.entity_id
_entity_poly.type
_entity_poly.pdbx_seq_one_letter_code
_entity_poly.pdbx_strand_id
1 'polypeptide(L)' 'MAKKSVYRDAGSGQFVKKNYADKHPKTTVKETVKKSN' A
#
# COMPACT_ATOMS: atom_id res chain seq x y z
N MET A 1 -4.87 18.55 4.44
CA MET A 1 -4.52 17.69 3.28
C MET A 1 -4.24 16.29 3.78
N ALA A 2 -5.15 15.33 3.59
CA ALA A 2 -5.00 13.98 4.16
C ALA A 2 -4.04 13.13 3.31
N LYS A 3 -2.88 12.76 3.88
CA LYS A 3 -1.97 11.76 3.30
C LYS A 3 -2.54 10.38 3.64
N LYS A 4 -2.85 9.54 2.64
CA LYS A 4 -3.31 8.18 2.88
C LYS A 4 -2.17 7.22 2.57
N SER A 5 -1.74 6.46 3.57
CA SER A 5 -0.82 5.35 3.35
C SER A 5 -1.62 4.14 2.86
N VAL A 6 -1.33 3.68 1.66
CA VAL A 6 -1.87 2.46 1.07
C VAL A 6 -0.74 1.44 0.95
N TYR A 7 -1.10 0.16 0.97
CA TYR A 7 -0.17 -0.91 0.70
C TYR A 7 -0.55 -1.50 -0.66
N ARG A 8 0.41 -1.71 -1.54
CA ARG A 8 0.20 -2.23 -2.88
C ARG A 8 1.12 -3.41 -3.09
N ASP A 9 0.56 -4.55 -3.48
CA ASP A 9 1.36 -5.71 -3.85
C ASP A 9 2.04 -5.45 -5.21
N ALA A 10 3.36 -5.56 -5.27
CA ALA A 10 4.19 -5.35 -6.44
C ALA A 10 4.14 -6.52 -7.43
N GLY A 11 3.71 -7.71 -6.99
CA GLY A 11 3.50 -8.85 -7.89
C GLY A 11 2.22 -8.70 -8.70
N SER A 12 1.14 -8.32 -8.04
CA SER A 12 -0.23 -8.33 -8.61
C SER A 12 -0.75 -6.93 -8.95
N GLY A 13 -0.13 -5.88 -8.40
CA GLY A 13 -0.57 -4.49 -8.51
C GLY A 13 -1.77 -4.11 -7.64
N GLN A 14 -2.29 -5.03 -6.82
CA GLN A 14 -3.50 -4.84 -6.01
C GLN A 14 -3.24 -4.06 -4.73
N PHE A 15 -4.21 -3.26 -4.30
CA PHE A 15 -4.16 -2.60 -2.99
C PHE A 15 -4.53 -3.58 -1.88
N VAL A 16 -3.60 -3.79 -0.97
CA VAL A 16 -3.72 -4.74 0.13
C VAL A 16 -3.81 -4.01 1.47
N LYS A 17 -4.28 -4.71 2.49
CA LYS A 17 -4.35 -4.18 3.87
C LYS A 17 -2.98 -4.29 4.54
N LYS A 18 -2.79 -3.51 5.61
CA LYS A 18 -1.56 -3.53 6.41
C LYS A 18 -1.18 -4.94 6.90
N ASN A 19 -2.14 -5.73 7.37
CA ASN A 19 -1.86 -7.10 7.81
C ASN A 19 -1.33 -8.02 6.70
N TYR A 20 -1.74 -7.78 5.45
CA TYR A 20 -1.20 -8.52 4.31
C TYR A 20 0.22 -8.05 4.01
N ALA A 21 0.47 -6.74 4.05
CA ALA A 21 1.80 -6.18 3.90
C ALA A 21 2.80 -6.72 4.95
N ASP A 22 2.34 -6.88 6.19
CA ASP A 22 3.15 -7.42 7.29
C ASP A 22 3.51 -8.90 7.08
N LYS A 23 2.58 -9.68 6.51
CA LYS A 23 2.81 -11.10 6.14
C LYS A 23 3.64 -11.24 4.86
N HIS A 24 3.56 -10.27 3.95
CA HIS A 24 4.24 -10.28 2.65
C HIS A 24 5.11 -9.03 2.44
N PRO A 25 6.10 -8.76 3.31
CA PRO A 25 6.92 -7.55 3.25
C PRO A 25 7.83 -7.53 2.02
N LYS A 26 8.07 -8.70 1.41
CA LYS A 26 8.92 -8.85 0.22
C LYS A 26 8.21 -8.42 -1.07
N THR A 27 6.89 -8.58 -1.14
CA THR A 27 6.11 -8.26 -2.34
C THR A 27 5.20 -7.06 -2.15
N THR A 28 5.06 -6.54 -0.93
CA THR A 28 4.16 -5.41 -0.66
C THR A 28 4.93 -4.11 -0.49
N VAL A 29 4.54 -3.09 -1.26
CA VAL A 29 5.07 -1.73 -1.21
C VAL A 29 4.12 -0.83 -0.45
N LYS A 30 4.65 -0.02 0.46
CA LYS A 30 3.88 1.03 1.16
C LYS A 30 3.96 2.32 0.36
N GLU A 31 2.86 2.70 -0.26
CA GLU A 31 2.75 3.96 -1.00
C GLU A 31 2.01 5.00 -0.17
N THR A 32 2.52 6.23 -0.16
CA THR A 32 1.80 7.35 0.46
C THR A 32 1.16 8.16 -0.64
N VAL A 33 -0.12 7.89 -0.91
CA VAL A 33 -0.89 8.65 -1.89
C VAL A 33 -1.35 9.97 -1.28
N LYS A 34 -0.94 11.06 -1.91
CA LYS A 34 -1.46 12.40 -1.66
C LYS A 34 -2.83 12.46 -2.32
N LYS A 35 -3.91 12.43 -1.53
CA LYS A 35 -5.25 12.67 -2.08
C LYS A 35 -5.32 14.16 -2.42
N SER A 36 -5.03 14.50 -3.68
CA SER A 36 -5.43 15.79 -4.24
C SER A 36 -6.94 15.71 -4.43
N ASN A 37 -7.65 16.68 -3.85
CA ASN A 37 -9.07 16.88 -4.07
C ASN A 37 -9.31 17.37 -5.50
#